data_AF-A0A7G9SQH5-F1
#
_entry.id   AF-A0A7G9SQH5-F1
#
_cell.length_a   1.000
_cell.length_b   1.000
_cell.length_c   1.000
_cell.angle_alpha   90.00
_cell.angle_beta   90.00
_cell.angle_gamma   90.00
#
_symmetry.space_group_name_H-M   'P 1'
#
loop_
_entity.id
_entity.type
_entity.pdbx_description
1 polymer ?
#
loop_
_entity_poly.entity_id
_entity_poly.type
_entity_poly.pdbx_seq_one_letter_code
_entity_poly.pdbx_strand_id
1 'polypeptide(L)' 'MNALLILIPLSLVLLVAALWAFAWAVKRGQFDDLDTPAIDILQDDPTPPRAPANEDDDAG' A
#
# COMPACT_ATOMS: atom_id res chain seq x y z
N MET A 1 -8.50 -39.55 10.69
CA MET A 1 -7.08 -39.48 11.10
C MET A 1 -6.11 -39.14 9.96
N ASN A 2 -6.51 -39.24 8.68
CA ASN A 2 -5.62 -38.91 7.55
C ASN A 2 -5.39 -37.39 7.34
N ALA A 3 -6.40 -36.55 7.62
CA ALA A 3 -6.29 -35.11 7.39
C ALA A 3 -5.21 -34.44 8.25
N LEU A 4 -5.02 -34.89 9.50
CA LEU A 4 -3.98 -34.37 10.40
C LEU A 4 -2.57 -34.55 9.82
N LEU A 5 -2.31 -35.65 9.10
CA LEU A 5 -1.01 -35.90 8.47
C LEU A 5 -0.68 -34.89 7.36
N ILE A 6 -1.70 -34.31 6.72
CA ILE A 6 -1.53 -33.26 5.70
C ILE A 6 -1.54 -31.88 6.35
N LEU A 7 -2.39 -31.67 7.37
CA LEU A 7 -2.56 -30.36 8.01
C LEU A 7 -1.32 -29.92 8.79
N ILE A 8 -0.61 -30.84 9.44
CA ILE A 8 0.61 -30.54 10.22
C ILE A 8 1.74 -29.99 9.33
N PRO A 9 2.16 -30.64 8.23
CA PRO A 9 3.20 -30.09 7.37
C PRO A 9 2.71 -28.83 6.64
N LEU A 10 1.43 -28.78 6.24
CA LEU A 10 0.87 -27.59 5.60
C LEU A 10 0.91 -26.37 6.53
N SER A 11 0.55 -26.53 7.80
CA SER A 11 0.59 -25.42 8.78
C SER A 11 2.02 -24.97 9.06
N LEU A 12 2.99 -25.88 9.11
CA LEU A 12 4.42 -25.55 9.21
C LEU A 12 4.90 -24.72 8.01
N VAL A 13 4.53 -25.12 6.80
CA VAL A 13 4.86 -24.35 5.58
C VAL A 13 4.25 -22.95 5.63
N LEU A 14 2.96 -22.86 6.00
CA LEU A 14 2.28 -21.56 6.14
C LEU A 14 2.91 -20.68 7.23
N LEU A 15 3.32 -21.27 8.36
CA LEU A 15 4.01 -20.56 9.42
C LEU A 15 5.34 -19.97 8.93
N VAL A 16 6.17 -20.78 8.26
CA VAL A 16 7.44 -20.32 7.69
C VAL A 16 7.20 -19.24 6.63
N ALA A 17 6.21 -19.42 5.76
CA ALA A 17 5.83 -18.42 4.76
C ALA A 17 5.40 -17.10 5.40
N ALA A 18 4.60 -17.14 6.47
CA ALA A 18 4.17 -15.97 7.21
C ALA A 18 5.36 -15.23 7.86
N LEU A 19 6.26 -15.97 8.52
CA LEU A 19 7.47 -15.38 9.12
C LEU A 19 8.38 -14.75 8.06
N TRP A 20 8.55 -15.40 6.90
CA TRP A 20 9.35 -14.87 5.81
C TRP A 20 8.71 -13.61 5.21
N ALA A 21 7.41 -13.63 4.93
CA ALA A 21 6.68 -12.47 4.41
C ALA A 21 6.75 -11.28 5.39
N PHE A 22 6.61 -11.54 6.69
CA PHE A 22 6.75 -10.53 7.73
C PHE A 22 8.17 -9.93 7.75
N ALA A 23 9.20 -10.77 7.79
CA ALA A 23 10.59 -10.30 7.79
C ALA A 23 10.94 -9.51 6.52
N TRP A 24 10.41 -9.93 5.37
CA TRP A 24 10.55 -9.20 4.10
C TRP A 24 9.86 -7.83 4.15
N ALA A 25 8.63 -7.76 4.65
CA ALA A 25 7.86 -6.52 4.78
C ALA A 25 8.55 -5.50 5.70
N VAL A 26 9.08 -5.96 6.84
CA VAL A 26 9.87 -5.14 7.76
C VAL A 26 11.13 -4.62 7.07
N LYS A 27 11.89 -5.48 6.38
CA LYS A 27 13.09 -5.06 5.65
C LYS A 27 12.79 -4.08 4.50
N ARG A 28 11.60 -4.14 3.92
CA ARG A 28 11.16 -3.24 2.84
C ARG A 28 10.71 -1.86 3.35
N GLY A 29 10.71 -1.63 4.66
CA GLY A 29 10.31 -0.36 5.26
C GLY A 29 8.82 -0.05 5.10
N GLN A 30 7.94 -1.04 4.88
CA GLN A 30 6.50 -0.76 4.68
C GLN A 30 5.84 -0.11 5.90
N PHE A 31 6.48 -0.20 7.06
CA PHE A 31 6.01 0.36 8.33
C PHE A 31 6.67 1.70 8.66
N ASP A 32 7.61 2.18 7.84
CA ASP A 32 8.28 3.46 8.07
C ASP A 32 7.40 4.64 7.63
N ASP A 33 6.38 4.39 6.79
CA ASP A 33 5.50 5.41 6.24
C ASP A 33 4.06 5.32 6.79
N LEU A 34 3.93 5.27 8.12
CA LEU A 34 2.64 5.35 8.80
C LEU A 34 2.21 6.80 9.10
N ASP A 35 3.14 7.75 8.96
CA ASP A 35 2.94 9.15 9.35
C ASP A 35 2.41 10.03 8.19
N THR A 36 2.77 9.73 6.94
CA THR A 36 2.31 10.48 5.76
C THR A 36 0.79 10.56 5.59
N PRO A 37 0.00 9.47 5.73
CA PRO A 37 -1.45 9.55 5.53
C PRO A 37 -2.20 10.35 6.60
N ALA A 38 -1.64 10.45 7.82
CA ALA A 38 -2.26 11.21 8.91
C ALA A 38 -2.10 12.73 8.74
N ILE A 39 -1.02 13.18 8.06
CA ILE A 39 -0.79 14.58 7.74
C ILE A 39 -1.53 14.97 6.46
N ASP A 40 -1.65 14.06 5.49
CA ASP A 40 -2.34 14.28 4.20
C ASP A 40 -3.80 14.73 4.37
N ILE A 41 -4.54 14.18 5.35
CA ILE A 41 -5.94 14.57 5.60
C ILE A 41 -6.10 15.98 6.20
N LEU A 42 -5.04 16.53 6.81
CA LEU A 42 -5.01 17.87 7.38
C LEU A 42 -4.33 18.87 6.44
N GLN A 43 -3.64 18.39 5.41
CA GLN A 43 -3.16 19.22 4.33
C GLN A 43 -4.36 19.52 3.42
N ASP A 44 -4.91 20.73 3.57
CA ASP A 44 -5.77 21.33 2.55
C ASP A 44 -4.94 21.43 1.27
N ASP A 45 -4.98 20.39 0.44
CA ASP A 45 -4.25 20.32 -0.82
C ASP A 45 -4.65 21.57 -1.63
N PRO A 46 -3.71 22.50 -1.93
CA PRO A 46 -4.03 23.63 -2.76
C PRO A 46 -4.38 23.05 -4.12
N THR A 47 -5.70 23.00 -4.40
CA THR A 47 -6.28 22.58 -5.67
C THR A 47 -5.30 22.96 -6.79
N PRO A 48 -4.73 21.99 -7.53
CA PRO A 48 -3.73 22.30 -8.54
C PRO A 48 -4.31 23.40 -9.43
N PRO A 49 -3.58 24.49 -9.69
CA PRO A 49 -4.10 25.60 -10.47
C PRO A 49 -4.73 25.03 -11.72
N ARG A 50 -6.05 25.25 -11.86
CA ARG A 50 -6.80 24.84 -13.04
C ARG A 50 -5.99 25.35 -14.23
N ALA A 51 -5.45 24.42 -15.04
CA ALA A 51 -4.69 24.79 -16.23
C ALA A 51 -5.53 25.82 -17.00
N PRO A 52 -4.92 26.95 -17.44
CA PRO A 52 -5.68 27.99 -18.13
C PRO A 52 -6.41 27.32 -19.28
N ALA A 53 -7.75 27.45 -19.29
CA ALA A 53 -8.52 27.11 -20.46
C ALA A 53 -7.95 27.97 -21.58
N ASN A 54 -7.41 27.33 -22.62
CA ASN A 54 -6.85 28.04 -23.76
C ASN A 54 -7.93 28.99 -24.29
N GLU A 55 -7.70 30.28 -24.09
CA GLU A 55 -8.45 31.40 -24.66
C GLU A 55 -7.96 31.59 -26.10
N ASP A 56 -8.13 30.56 -26.92
CA ASP A 56 -7.78 30.56 -28.34
C ASP A 56 -8.98 30.06 -29.14
N ASP A 57 -10.14 30.71 -29.04
CA ASP A 57 -11.28 30.50 -29.95
C ASP A 57 -12.34 31.61 -29.77
N ASP A 58 -12.04 32.86 -30.11
CA ASP A 58 -13.03 33.75 -30.75
C ASP A 58 -12.36 34.99 -31.39
N ALA A 59 -11.76 34.78 -32.55
CA ALA A 59 -11.56 35.84 -33.54
C ALA A 59 -12.23 35.39 -34.83
N GLY A 60 -13.52 35.72 -34.97
CA GLY A 60 -14.34 35.51 -36.17
C GLY A 60 -15.16 36.75 -36.50
#